data_AF-A0AAE7NK06-F1
#
_entry.id   AF-A0AAE7NK06-F1
#
_cell.length_a   1.000
_cell.length_b   1.000
_cell.length_c   1.000
_cell.angle_alpha   90.00
_cell.angle_beta   90.00
_cell.angle_gamma   90.00
#
_symmetry.space_group_name_H-M   'P 1'
#
loop_
_entity.id
_entity.type
_entity.pdbx_description
1 polymer ?
#
loop_
_entity_poly.entity_id
_entity_poly.type
_entity_poly.pdbx_seq_one_letter_code
_entity_poly.pdbx_strand_id
1 'polypeptide(L)'
;MAPKHHPTPLSGGDRKSLQKELGRARAMTGILAAQAAEARAKGEALIRQADKLLAESWNERMWSDGEPIDPSPTVDQAVNGGYAWLEIECSRCRTRRDVDLAALRHPPTTFVHDLASRLRCSKCAKANRRPSATLLQLAQRPRQAAPET
;
A
#
# COMPACT_ATOMS: atom_id res chain seq x y z
N MET A 1 33.60 -9.06 -8.66
CA MET A 1 34.85 -8.87 -7.91
C MET A 1 34.76 -7.58 -7.09
N ALA A 2 34.87 -7.69 -5.77
CA ALA A 2 35.47 -6.65 -4.91
C ALA A 2 36.97 -7.01 -4.77
N PRO A 3 37.92 -6.06 -4.62
CA PRO A 3 37.82 -4.79 -3.90
C PRO A 3 38.05 -3.53 -4.77
N LYS A 4 37.47 -2.38 -4.37
CA LYS A 4 37.77 -1.06 -4.96
C LYS A 4 38.39 -0.16 -3.89
N HIS A 5 39.72 -0.11 -3.82
CA HIS A 5 40.46 0.88 -3.03
C HIS A 5 41.58 1.45 -3.92
N HIS A 6 41.72 2.77 -4.00
CA HIS A 6 42.81 3.39 -4.76
C HIS A 6 43.60 4.40 -3.90
N PRO A 7 44.61 3.95 -3.12
CA PRO A 7 45.29 4.81 -2.15
C PRO A 7 46.71 5.31 -2.54
N THR A 8 47.22 5.12 -3.77
CA THR A 8 48.65 5.42 -4.07
C THR A 8 48.90 6.21 -5.36
N PRO A 9 50.02 6.98 -5.45
CA PRO A 9 50.28 7.89 -6.54
C PRO A 9 50.77 7.12 -7.76
N LEU A 10 49.98 7.15 -8.84
CA LEU A 10 50.27 6.41 -10.06
C LEU A 10 51.24 7.18 -10.98
N SER A 11 52.14 6.44 -11.64
CA SER A 11 52.95 6.93 -12.75
C SER A 11 52.05 7.38 -13.92
N GLY A 12 52.60 8.14 -14.88
CA GLY A 12 51.79 8.71 -15.98
C GLY A 12 51.05 7.68 -16.85
N GLY A 13 51.64 6.51 -17.09
CA GLY A 13 51.00 5.41 -17.85
C GLY A 13 49.86 4.76 -17.06
N ASP A 14 50.07 4.52 -15.76
CA ASP A 14 49.08 3.91 -14.88
C ASP A 14 47.87 4.82 -14.67
N ARG A 15 48.06 6.15 -14.66
CA ARG A 15 46.95 7.13 -14.60
C ARG A 15 45.99 7.00 -15.79
N LYS A 16 46.51 6.76 -17.00
CA LYS A 16 45.66 6.58 -18.20
C LYS A 16 44.88 5.27 -18.14
N SER A 17 45.52 4.19 -17.67
CA SER A 17 44.86 2.90 -17.45
C SER A 17 43.73 3.02 -16.42
N LEU A 18 44.00 3.68 -15.28
CA LEU A 18 42.99 3.95 -14.26
C LEU A 18 41.81 4.76 -14.80
N GLN A 19 42.05 5.84 -15.56
CA GLN A 19 40.96 6.63 -16.15
C GLN A 19 40.05 5.81 -17.06
N LYS A 20 40.62 4.88 -17.85
CA LYS A 20 39.85 3.96 -18.70
C LYS A 20 38.98 3.03 -17.87
N GLU A 21 39.53 2.43 -16.81
CA GLU A 21 38.78 1.58 -15.89
C GLU A 21 37.69 2.35 -15.14
N LEU A 22 37.96 3.58 -14.71
CA LEU A 22 36.94 4.44 -14.11
C LEU A 22 35.83 4.78 -15.09
N GLY A 23 36.15 5.02 -16.37
CA GLY A 23 35.15 5.20 -17.44
C GLY A 23 34.25 3.98 -17.61
N ARG A 24 34.85 2.77 -17.67
CA ARG A 24 34.11 1.49 -17.73
C ARG A 24 33.24 1.28 -16.49
N ALA A 25 33.78 1.56 -15.31
CA ALA A 25 33.07 1.41 -14.06
C ALA A 25 31.86 2.35 -13.97
N ARG A 26 31.99 3.61 -14.41
CA ARG A 26 30.87 4.57 -14.46
C ARG A 26 29.78 4.12 -15.44
N ALA A 27 30.16 3.64 -16.62
CA ALA A 27 29.21 3.08 -17.58
C ALA A 27 28.47 1.87 -17.00
N MET A 28 29.20 0.96 -16.34
CA MET A 28 28.60 -0.21 -15.69
C MET A 28 27.67 0.17 -14.54
N THR A 29 27.99 1.21 -13.75
CA THR A 29 27.09 1.75 -12.73
C THR A 29 25.75 2.17 -13.33
N GLY A 30 25.77 2.86 -14.48
CA GLY A 30 24.54 3.27 -15.17
C GLY A 30 23.70 2.08 -15.63
N ILE A 31 24.33 1.08 -16.24
CA ILE A 31 23.65 -0.14 -16.71
C ILE A 31 23.01 -0.90 -15.54
N LEU A 32 23.77 -1.15 -14.48
CA LEU A 32 23.28 -1.89 -13.31
C LEU A 32 22.17 -1.12 -12.57
N ALA A 33 22.27 0.21 -12.48
CA ALA A 33 21.23 1.03 -11.87
C ALA A 33 19.92 0.95 -12.68
N ALA A 34 19.99 1.02 -14.01
CA ALA A 34 18.83 0.89 -14.88
C ALA A 34 18.17 -0.49 -14.75
N GLN A 35 18.96 -1.57 -14.79
CA GLN A 35 18.45 -2.94 -14.58
C GLN A 35 17.79 -3.11 -13.21
N ALA A 36 18.40 -2.54 -12.16
CA ALA A 36 17.84 -2.61 -10.81
C ALA A 36 16.53 -1.80 -10.69
N ALA A 37 16.39 -0.68 -11.39
CA ALA A 37 15.14 0.08 -11.45
C ALA A 37 14.04 -0.70 -12.19
N GLU A 38 14.38 -1.32 -13.32
CA GLU A 38 13.45 -2.15 -14.09
C GLU A 38 12.96 -3.36 -13.27
N ALA A 39 13.87 -4.05 -12.59
CA ALA A 39 13.54 -5.18 -11.73
C ALA A 39 12.60 -4.77 -10.58
N ARG A 40 12.84 -3.60 -9.96
CA ARG A 40 11.95 -3.06 -8.93
C ARG A 40 10.58 -2.72 -9.47
N ALA A 41 10.50 -2.04 -10.62
CA ALA A 41 9.22 -1.70 -11.24
C ALA A 41 8.37 -2.93 -11.56
N LYS A 42 9.00 -4.01 -12.06
CA LYS A 42 8.36 -5.31 -12.28
C LYS A 42 7.87 -5.92 -10.96
N GLY A 43 8.72 -5.93 -9.93
CA GLY A 43 8.35 -6.41 -8.60
C GLY A 43 7.18 -5.66 -7.99
N GLU A 44 7.20 -4.33 -8.01
CA GLU A 44 6.12 -3.47 -7.52
C GLU A 44 4.81 -3.71 -8.28
N ALA A 45 4.86 -3.94 -9.60
CA ALA A 45 3.68 -4.27 -10.38
C ALA A 45 3.07 -5.61 -9.96
N LEU A 46 3.90 -6.62 -9.68
CA LEU A 46 3.45 -7.92 -9.17
C LEU A 46 2.87 -7.81 -7.76
N ILE A 47 3.47 -7.00 -6.89
CA ILE A 47 2.93 -6.74 -5.53
C ILE A 47 1.57 -6.06 -5.63
N ARG A 48 1.43 -5.01 -6.46
CA ARG A 48 0.13 -4.35 -6.70
C ARG A 48 -0.94 -5.32 -7.19
N GLN A 49 -0.57 -6.23 -8.10
CA GLN A 49 -1.49 -7.25 -8.60
C GLN A 49 -1.89 -8.25 -7.49
N ALA A 50 -0.94 -8.67 -6.65
CA ALA A 50 -1.24 -9.56 -5.52
C ALA A 50 -2.17 -8.89 -4.51
N ASP A 51 -1.93 -7.63 -4.17
CA ASP A 51 -2.75 -6.85 -3.25
C ASP A 51 -4.17 -6.61 -3.81
N LYS A 52 -4.29 -6.35 -5.12
CA LYS A 52 -5.58 -6.27 -5.81
C LYS A 52 -6.38 -7.57 -5.69
N LEU A 53 -5.75 -8.72 -5.97
CA LEU A 53 -6.39 -10.03 -5.86
C LEU A 53 -6.78 -10.35 -4.41
N LEU A 54 -5.97 -9.91 -3.43
CA LEU A 54 -6.30 -10.07 -2.01
C LEU A 54 -7.54 -9.27 -1.63
N ALA A 55 -7.67 -8.02 -2.09
CA ALA A 55 -8.86 -7.21 -1.87
C ALA A 55 -10.11 -7.80 -2.55
N GLU A 56 -9.99 -8.29 -3.79
CA GLU A 56 -11.07 -8.97 -4.51
C GLU A 56 -11.53 -10.23 -3.80
N SER A 57 -10.60 -11.13 -3.45
CA SER A 57 -10.93 -12.36 -2.72
C SER A 57 -11.53 -12.08 -1.34
N TRP A 58 -11.16 -10.98 -0.69
CA TRP A 58 -11.80 -10.57 0.56
C TRP A 58 -13.24 -10.10 0.33
N ASN A 59 -13.51 -9.30 -0.71
CA ASN A 59 -14.87 -8.91 -1.06
C ASN A 59 -15.77 -10.12 -1.40
N GLU A 60 -15.26 -11.08 -2.15
CA GLU A 60 -16.00 -12.32 -2.48
C GLU A 60 -16.33 -13.11 -1.20
N ARG A 61 -15.37 -13.26 -0.29
CA ARG A 61 -15.58 -13.90 1.01
C ARG A 61 -16.60 -13.15 1.88
N MET A 62 -16.54 -11.82 1.89
CA MET A 62 -17.52 -10.99 2.59
C MET A 62 -18.94 -11.20 2.04
N TRP A 63 -19.07 -11.38 0.72
CA TRP A 63 -20.36 -11.65 0.08
C TRP A 63 -20.88 -13.07 0.35
N SER A 64 -20.00 -14.08 0.37
CA SER A 64 -20.40 -15.47 0.60
C SER A 64 -20.73 -15.77 2.06
N ASP A 65 -19.92 -15.26 2.99
CA ASP A 65 -19.90 -15.74 4.38
C ASP A 65 -20.42 -14.69 5.38
N GLY A 66 -20.51 -13.42 4.98
CA GLY A 66 -21.35 -12.39 5.62
C GLY A 66 -20.83 -11.67 6.87
N GLU A 67 -19.78 -12.13 7.57
CA GLU A 67 -19.21 -11.45 8.76
C GLU A 67 -17.75 -11.93 9.07
N PRO A 68 -16.96 -11.20 9.90
CA PRO A 68 -15.58 -10.80 9.58
C PRO A 68 -14.62 -11.97 9.32
N ILE A 69 -14.24 -12.14 8.05
CA ILE A 69 -13.23 -13.12 7.66
C ILE A 69 -11.86 -12.49 7.76
N ASP A 70 -11.26 -12.68 8.93
CA ASP A 70 -9.82 -12.63 9.11
C ASP A 70 -9.17 -13.78 8.30
N PRO A 71 -8.08 -13.54 7.55
CA PRO A 71 -7.45 -12.24 7.30
C PRO A 71 -8.04 -11.45 6.14
N SER A 72 -8.26 -10.17 6.45
CA SER A 72 -8.44 -9.10 5.47
C SER A 72 -7.07 -8.62 4.97
N PRO A 73 -6.99 -7.88 3.86
CA PRO A 73 -5.78 -7.08 3.57
C PRO A 73 -5.51 -6.06 4.68
N THR A 74 -4.26 -5.60 4.77
CA THR A 74 -3.95 -4.35 5.48
C THR A 74 -4.55 -3.15 4.73
N VAL A 75 -4.69 -2.02 5.42
CA VAL A 75 -5.17 -0.79 4.79
C VAL A 75 -4.24 -0.38 3.63
N ASP A 76 -2.92 -0.49 3.82
CA ASP A 76 -1.93 -0.18 2.77
C ASP A 76 -2.03 -1.13 1.57
N GLN A 77 -2.26 -2.42 1.81
CA GLN A 77 -2.47 -3.39 0.73
C GLN A 77 -3.75 -3.08 -0.05
N ALA A 78 -4.86 -2.77 0.64
CA ALA A 78 -6.10 -2.39 -0.04
C ALA A 78 -5.90 -1.16 -0.92
N VAL A 79 -5.23 -0.12 -0.41
CA VAL A 79 -4.91 1.10 -1.17
C VAL A 79 -3.97 0.80 -2.35
N ASN A 80 -2.93 0.00 -2.15
CA ASN A 80 -1.97 -0.39 -3.20
C ASN A 80 -2.62 -1.23 -4.32
N GLY A 81 -3.60 -2.07 -3.95
CA GLY A 81 -4.44 -2.84 -4.88
C GLY A 81 -5.50 -2.01 -5.61
N GLY A 82 -5.61 -0.70 -5.33
CA GLY A 82 -6.58 0.20 -5.96
C GLY A 82 -7.94 0.26 -5.27
N TYR A 83 -8.10 -0.35 -4.10
CA TYR A 83 -9.32 -0.37 -3.30
C TYR A 83 -9.23 0.64 -2.13
N ALA A 84 -9.19 1.92 -2.47
CA ALA A 84 -8.97 3.00 -1.50
C ALA A 84 -10.22 3.38 -0.66
N TRP A 85 -11.36 2.72 -0.87
CA TRP A 85 -12.60 3.04 -0.17
C TRP A 85 -13.15 1.82 0.56
N LEU A 86 -13.71 2.02 1.75
CA LEU A 86 -14.37 1.00 2.53
C LEU A 86 -15.81 1.42 2.83
N GLU A 87 -16.77 0.64 2.34
CA GLU A 87 -18.18 0.84 2.65
C GLU A 87 -18.47 0.25 4.04
N ILE A 88 -19.05 1.07 4.90
CA ILE A 88 -19.42 0.70 6.27
C ILE A 88 -20.89 1.01 6.54
N GLU A 89 -21.46 0.31 7.51
CA GLU A 89 -22.77 0.59 8.07
C GLU A 89 -22.66 0.72 9.59
N CYS A 90 -23.30 1.74 10.17
CA CYS A 90 -23.40 1.84 11.62
C CYS A 90 -24.32 0.74 12.15
N SER A 91 -23.82 -0.14 13.03
CA SER A 91 -24.59 -1.23 13.63
C SER A 91 -25.85 -0.77 14.39
N ARG A 92 -25.87 0.49 14.85
CA ARG A 92 -27.01 1.07 15.58
C ARG A 92 -27.99 1.83 14.68
N CYS A 93 -27.53 2.87 14.01
CA CYS A 93 -28.42 3.77 13.25
C CYS A 93 -28.52 3.41 11.77
N ARG A 94 -27.89 2.31 11.33
CA ARG A 94 -27.91 1.77 9.96
C ARG A 94 -27.49 2.77 8.88
N THR A 95 -26.85 3.87 9.28
CA THR A 95 -26.33 4.86 8.33
C THR A 95 -25.12 4.25 7.62
N ARG A 96 -25.19 4.18 6.29
CA ARG A 96 -24.08 3.79 5.44
C ARG A 96 -23.16 4.97 5.14
N ARG A 97 -21.87 4.69 4.99
CA ARG A 97 -20.86 5.69 4.67
C ARG A 97 -19.68 5.00 3.99
N ASP A 98 -18.98 5.74 3.14
CA ASP A 98 -17.67 5.35 2.65
C ASP A 98 -16.55 6.01 3.47
N VAL A 99 -15.55 5.22 3.81
CA VAL A 99 -14.32 5.66 4.45
C VAL A 99 -13.21 5.67 3.41
N ASP A 100 -12.58 6.83 3.23
CA ASP A 100 -11.34 6.96 2.47
C ASP A 100 -10.20 6.34 3.28
N LEU A 101 -9.70 5.19 2.81
CA LEU A 101 -8.61 4.47 3.44
C LEU A 101 -7.26 5.16 3.22
N ALA A 102 -7.06 5.84 2.10
CA ALA A 102 -5.83 6.55 1.79
C ALA A 102 -5.66 7.83 2.64
N ALA A 103 -6.78 8.47 3.02
CA ALA A 103 -6.77 9.63 3.92
C ALA A 103 -6.81 9.25 5.42
N LEU A 104 -7.06 7.98 5.75
CA LEU A 104 -7.16 7.51 7.11
C LEU A 104 -5.76 7.46 7.77
N ARG A 105 -5.62 8.03 8.97
CA ARG A 105 -4.38 7.83 9.75
C ARG A 105 -4.42 6.47 10.43
N HIS A 106 -3.48 5.60 10.07
CA HIS A 106 -3.34 4.28 10.67
C HIS A 106 -1.88 3.83 10.74
N PRO A 107 -1.52 2.93 11.66
CA PRO A 107 -0.28 2.14 11.56
C PRO A 107 -0.28 1.27 10.30
N PRO A 108 0.88 1.02 9.65
CA PRO A 108 0.98 0.17 8.46
C PRO A 108 0.49 -1.27 8.65
N THR A 109 0.52 -1.75 9.90
CA THR A 109 0.06 -3.09 10.30
C THR A 109 -1.44 -3.18 10.55
N THR A 110 -2.20 -2.10 10.30
CA THR A 110 -3.65 -2.10 10.54
C THR A 110 -4.35 -2.91 9.46
N PHE A 111 -5.11 -3.92 9.88
CA PHE A 111 -5.98 -4.66 9.00
C PHE A 111 -7.32 -3.95 8.80
N VAL A 112 -7.94 -4.15 7.64
CA VAL A 112 -9.26 -3.59 7.35
C VAL A 112 -10.31 -4.04 8.38
N HIS A 113 -10.28 -5.32 8.81
CA HIS A 113 -11.22 -5.83 9.81
C HIS A 113 -11.11 -5.15 11.18
N ASP A 114 -9.91 -4.67 11.57
CA ASP A 114 -9.72 -3.93 12.82
C ASP A 114 -10.53 -2.62 12.86
N LEU A 115 -10.82 -2.04 11.70
CA LEU A 115 -11.50 -0.75 11.57
C LEU A 115 -12.94 -0.80 12.10
N ALA A 116 -13.58 -1.97 12.14
CA ALA A 116 -14.91 -2.18 12.68
C ALA A 116 -15.05 -1.62 14.12
N SER A 117 -14.01 -1.80 14.94
CA SER A 117 -13.98 -1.32 16.34
C SER A 117 -13.48 0.12 16.49
N ARG A 118 -12.72 0.63 15.52
CA ARG A 118 -12.03 1.92 15.59
C ARG A 118 -12.85 3.07 15.03
N LEU A 119 -13.68 2.80 14.02
CA LEU A 119 -14.52 3.81 13.39
C LEU A 119 -15.62 4.32 14.34
N ARG A 120 -16.06 5.56 14.11
CA ARG A 120 -17.09 6.23 14.94
C ARG A 120 -18.16 6.82 14.03
N CYS A 121 -19.41 6.46 14.30
CA CYS A 121 -20.54 7.08 13.63
C CYS A 121 -20.77 8.51 14.16
N SER A 122 -20.71 9.53 13.30
CA SER A 122 -20.91 10.94 13.67
C SER A 122 -22.28 11.20 14.29
N LYS A 123 -23.35 10.60 13.74
CA LYS A 123 -24.72 10.73 14.28
C LYS A 123 -24.83 10.13 15.69
N CYS A 124 -24.29 8.92 15.90
CA CYS A 124 -24.32 8.28 17.22
C CYS A 124 -23.36 8.95 18.22
N ALA A 125 -22.25 9.51 17.76
CA ALA A 125 -21.31 10.23 18.60
C ALA A 125 -21.96 11.49 19.22
N LYS A 126 -22.80 12.22 18.47
CA LYS A 126 -23.60 13.35 19.01
C LYS A 126 -24.51 12.94 20.16
N ALA A 127 -24.99 11.69 20.18
CA ALA A 127 -25.80 11.11 21.25
C ALA A 127 -24.96 10.41 22.35
N ASN A 128 -23.64 10.64 22.39
CA ASN A 128 -22.68 9.99 23.28
C ASN A 128 -22.70 8.44 23.21
N ARG A 129 -22.88 7.90 21.99
CA ARG A 129 -22.90 6.46 21.71
C ARG A 129 -21.73 6.07 20.81
N ARG A 130 -21.18 4.87 21.02
CA ARG A 130 -20.03 4.34 20.27
C ARG A 130 -20.33 2.95 19.71
N PRO A 131 -21.26 2.84 18.73
CA PRO A 131 -21.49 1.57 18.04
C PRO A 131 -20.28 1.19 17.19
N SER A 132 -20.05 -0.12 17.02
CA SER A 132 -19.13 -0.65 16.02
C SER A 132 -19.65 -0.38 14.60
N ALA A 133 -18.73 -0.30 13.65
CA ALA A 133 -19.07 -0.29 12.23
C ALA A 133 -19.15 -1.75 11.74
N THR A 134 -20.24 -2.07 11.05
CA THR A 134 -20.33 -3.26 10.20
C THR A 134 -19.59 -2.93 8.90
N LEU A 135 -18.57 -3.72 8.56
CA LEU A 135 -17.86 -3.57 7.30
C LEU A 135 -18.65 -4.27 6.21
N LEU A 136 -18.83 -3.63 5.06
CA LEU A 136 -19.59 -4.22 3.96
C LEU A 136 -18.66 -4.72 2.85
N GLN A 137 -17.87 -3.84 2.26
CA GLN A 137 -16.99 -4.19 1.14
C GLN A 137 -15.96 -3.09 0.87
N LEU A 138 -14.83 -3.50 0.31
CA LEU A 138 -13.86 -2.61 -0.30
C LEU A 138 -14.35 -2.11 -1.67
N ALA A 139 -13.96 -0.91 -2.05
CA ALA A 139 -14.32 -0.26 -3.31
C ALA A 139 -13.14 0.52 -3.90
N GLN A 140 -13.13 0.62 -5.23
CA GLN A 140 -12.15 1.46 -5.94
C GLN A 140 -12.57 2.95 -5.95
N ARG A 141 -13.86 3.23 -5.74
CA ARG A 141 -14.46 4.57 -5.76
C ARG A 141 -15.54 4.67 -4.68
N PRO A 142 -15.84 5.86 -4.16
CA PRO A 142 -16.96 6.03 -3.25
C PRO A 142 -18.26 5.68 -3.99
N ARG A 143 -19.14 4.93 -3.33
CA ARG A 143 -20.46 4.52 -3.84
C ARG A 143 -21.58 5.36 -3.23
N GLN A 144 -21.35 5.93 -2.05
CA GLN A 144 -22.26 6.80 -1.35
C GLN A 144 -21.96 8.26 -1.75
N ALA A 145 -23.02 9.05 -1.95
CA ALA A 145 -22.86 10.49 -2.11
C ALA A 145 -22.18 11.08 -0.87
N ALA A 146 -21.33 12.10 -1.06
CA ALA A 146 -20.65 12.75 0.04
C ALA A 146 -21.70 13.22 1.07
N PRO A 147 -21.50 12.93 2.38
CA PRO A 147 -22.46 13.38 3.37
C PRO A 147 -22.52 14.90 3.37
N GLU A 148 -23.71 15.46 3.21
CA GLU A 148 -23.98 16.87 3.47
C GLU A 148 -23.47 17.19 4.90
N THR A 149 -22.59 18.18 4.97
CA THR A 149 -21.85 18.62 6.15
C THR A 149 -22.75 19.10 7.28
#